data_AF-A0A1V0A9J0-F1
#
_entry.id   AF-A0A1V0A9J0-F1
#
_cell.length_a   1.000
_cell.length_b   1.000
_cell.length_c   1.000
_cell.angle_alpha   90.00
_cell.angle_beta   90.00
_cell.angle_gamma   90.00
#
_symmetry.space_group_name_H-M   'P 1'
#
loop_
_entity.id
_entity.type
_entity.pdbx_description
1 polymer ?
#
loop_
_entity_poly.entity_id
_entity_poly.type
_entity_poly.pdbx_seq_one_letter_code
_entity_poly.pdbx_strand_id
1 'polypeptide(L)'
;MDLVWPAAAWALWVATLAAAFKVSSRHHPGPGPEGPAPAPVADLLRGTRAQEVFHSALFELAERGWVAIEGDHLSLRPPPREPLPAYERWAMEQVRARLGDAPEVAVIDLMPPASELDRAFVPLVRRHAIDLGLARRRWPSLLVPVLLAAGLAVPWWVTVAASGVSWPGIIATAVSFVAGVGLLMGGRGFVLTARGREVAQAGPAGSEPEWIFTGSGWSSGEIVPARPLPRRQEITGHVVKRWADTGRYYIALHDGSSAKATAFEIEEGLYQDVLPGDSVRVLVRPGSGTVVRMLAHDRHW
;
A
#
# COMPACT_ATOMS: atom_id res chain seq x y z
N MET A 1 -35.47 17.15 32.23
CA MET A 1 -34.15 16.51 32.42
C MET A 1 -33.09 17.59 32.38
N ASP A 2 -32.22 17.63 33.39
CA ASP A 2 -31.09 18.57 33.41
C ASP A 2 -29.95 18.00 32.54
N LEU A 3 -29.79 18.56 31.34
CA LEU A 3 -28.77 18.15 30.37
C LEU A 3 -27.45 18.92 30.53
N VAL A 4 -27.34 19.79 31.54
CA VAL A 4 -26.14 20.61 31.77
C VAL A 4 -24.92 19.74 32.04
N TRP A 5 -25.07 18.67 32.84
CA TRP A 5 -23.98 17.74 33.15
C TRP A 5 -23.52 16.90 31.95
N PRO A 6 -24.42 16.28 31.16
CA PRO A 6 -24.06 15.68 29.87
C PRO A 6 -23.33 16.65 28.94
N ALA A 7 -23.85 17.87 28.75
CA ALA A 7 -23.26 18.85 27.86
C ALA A 7 -21.84 19.26 28.31
N ALA A 8 -21.65 19.48 29.61
CA ALA A 8 -20.34 19.82 30.17
C ALA A 8 -19.33 18.68 30.02
N ALA A 9 -19.74 17.43 30.25
CA ALA A 9 -18.88 16.25 30.11
C ALA A 9 -18.41 16.05 28.65
N TRP A 10 -19.32 16.22 27.69
CA TRP A 10 -18.98 16.17 26.26
C TRP A 10 -18.07 17.33 25.84
N ALA A 11 -18.35 18.56 26.30
CA ALA A 11 -17.51 19.71 26.01
C ALA A 11 -16.07 19.54 26.53
N LEU A 12 -15.92 19.02 27.76
CA LEU A 12 -14.62 18.74 28.36
C LEU A 12 -13.85 17.66 27.57
N TRP A 13 -14.54 16.60 27.15
CA TRP A 13 -13.92 15.54 26.36
C TRP A 13 -13.43 16.07 24.99
N VAL A 14 -14.25 16.86 24.29
CA VAL A 14 -13.86 17.49 23.01
C VAL A 14 -12.67 18.45 23.20
N ALA A 15 -12.65 19.25 24.27
CA ALA A 15 -11.54 20.12 24.59
C ALA A 15 -10.23 19.32 24.85
N THR A 16 -10.34 18.20 25.57
CA THR A 16 -9.21 17.29 25.84
C THR A 16 -8.69 16.66 24.56
N LEU A 17 -9.59 16.22 23.67
CA LEU A 17 -9.25 15.68 22.35
C LEU A 17 -8.50 16.72 21.49
N ALA A 18 -9.01 17.96 21.44
CA ALA A 18 -8.38 19.04 20.69
C ALA A 18 -6.99 19.40 21.23
N ALA A 19 -6.83 19.45 22.56
CA ALA A 19 -5.55 19.66 23.21
C ALA A 19 -4.56 18.54 22.88
N ALA A 20 -5.00 17.28 22.95
CA ALA A 20 -4.17 16.11 22.62
C ALA A 20 -3.67 16.15 21.16
N PHE A 21 -4.54 16.49 20.20
CA PHE A 21 -4.11 16.69 18.81
C PHE A 21 -3.10 17.82 18.67
N LYS A 22 -3.35 18.98 19.32
CA LYS A 22 -2.44 20.13 19.27
C LYS A 22 -1.05 19.78 19.81
N VAL A 23 -0.97 19.07 20.93
CA VAL A 23 0.31 18.64 21.52
C VAL A 23 1.01 17.59 20.64
N SER A 24 0.29 16.60 20.10
CA SER A 24 0.87 15.58 19.22
C SER A 24 1.46 16.16 17.93
N SER A 25 0.88 17.24 17.42
CA SER A 25 1.32 17.89 16.17
C SER A 25 2.64 18.65 16.29
N ARG A 26 3.09 18.96 17.52
CA ARG A 26 4.34 19.70 17.80
C ARG A 26 5.61 18.87 17.69
N HIS A 27 5.49 17.55 17.56
CA HIS A 27 6.66 16.70 17.35
C HIS A 27 7.24 17.00 15.97
N HIS A 28 8.41 17.65 15.96
CA HIS A 28 9.15 17.93 14.74
C HIS A 28 9.76 16.60 14.27
N PRO A 29 9.45 16.15 13.05
CA PRO A 29 10.25 15.09 12.43
C PRO A 29 11.69 15.59 12.41
N GLY A 30 12.65 14.76 12.84
CA GLY A 30 14.06 15.08 12.64
C GLY A 30 14.34 15.35 11.16
N PRO A 31 15.44 16.03 10.82
CA PRO A 31 15.86 16.17 9.43
C PRO A 31 15.99 14.76 8.84
N GLY A 32 15.07 14.40 7.94
CA GLY A 32 15.13 13.14 7.22
C GLY A 32 16.41 13.10 6.37
N PRO A 33 16.93 11.90 6.05
CA PRO A 33 18.13 11.80 5.22
C PRO A 33 17.93 12.48 3.86
N GLU A 34 18.99 13.09 3.34
CA GLU A 34 18.98 13.86 2.08
C GLU A 34 18.87 12.97 0.82
N GLY A 35 18.91 11.64 0.97
CA GLY A 35 18.86 10.68 -0.14
C GLY A 35 17.46 10.44 -0.73
N PRO A 36 17.39 9.81 -1.92
CA PRO A 36 16.12 9.33 -2.47
C PRO A 36 15.49 8.30 -1.52
N ALA A 37 14.16 8.33 -1.42
CA ALA A 37 13.43 7.36 -0.60
C ALA A 37 13.55 5.95 -1.24
N PRO A 38 13.77 4.90 -0.43
CA PRO A 38 13.70 3.52 -0.91
C PRO A 38 12.41 3.25 -1.69
N ALA A 39 12.48 2.54 -2.82
CA ALA A 39 11.32 2.21 -3.66
C ALA A 39 10.12 1.65 -2.87
N PRO A 40 10.26 0.60 -2.02
CA PRO A 40 9.14 0.06 -1.25
C PRO A 40 8.55 1.09 -0.27
N VAL A 41 9.36 2.01 0.25
CA VAL A 41 8.85 3.09 1.09
C VAL A 41 8.05 4.08 0.25
N ALA A 42 8.56 4.52 -0.89
CA ALA A 42 7.84 5.44 -1.77
C ALA A 42 6.49 4.86 -2.21
N ASP A 43 6.48 3.57 -2.55
CA ASP A 43 5.29 2.83 -2.95
C ASP A 43 4.26 2.74 -1.83
N LEU A 44 4.70 2.45 -0.60
CA LEU A 44 3.80 2.47 0.56
C LEU A 44 3.16 3.85 0.74
N LEU A 45 3.91 4.94 0.55
CA LEU A 45 3.38 6.31 0.71
C LEU A 45 2.41 6.70 -0.42
N ARG A 46 2.55 6.11 -1.61
CA ARG A 46 1.61 6.23 -2.74
C ARG A 46 0.30 5.47 -2.50
N GLY A 47 0.25 4.58 -1.51
CA GLY A 47 -0.91 3.73 -1.25
C GLY A 47 -1.00 2.53 -2.20
N THR A 48 0.15 2.07 -2.71
CA THR A 48 0.25 0.80 -3.45
C THR A 48 -0.11 -0.39 -2.54
N ARG A 49 -0.44 -1.52 -3.16
CA ARG A 49 -0.85 -2.73 -2.43
C ARG A 49 0.32 -3.36 -1.67
N ALA A 50 0.05 -4.17 -0.65
CA ALA A 50 1.11 -4.77 0.16
C ALA A 50 2.02 -5.72 -0.66
N GLN A 51 1.44 -6.45 -1.62
CA GLN A 51 2.14 -7.35 -2.56
C GLN A 51 3.09 -6.56 -3.46
N GLU A 52 2.59 -5.42 -3.93
CA GLU A 52 3.35 -4.45 -4.69
C GLU A 52 4.55 -4.00 -3.85
N VAL A 53 4.34 -3.44 -2.65
CA VAL A 53 5.43 -2.96 -1.78
C VAL A 53 6.47 -4.07 -1.53
N PHE A 54 6.02 -5.33 -1.45
CA PHE A 54 6.91 -6.48 -1.28
C PHE A 54 7.78 -6.73 -2.51
N HIS A 55 7.23 -6.64 -3.71
CA HIS A 55 8.01 -6.75 -4.94
C HIS A 55 9.08 -5.66 -5.05
N SER A 56 8.74 -4.40 -4.75
CA SER A 56 9.73 -3.31 -4.74
C SER A 56 10.88 -3.58 -3.75
N ALA A 57 10.60 -4.24 -2.62
CA ALA A 57 11.64 -4.66 -1.69
C ALA A 57 12.53 -5.79 -2.24
N LEU A 58 12.00 -6.71 -3.07
CA LEU A 58 12.81 -7.71 -3.75
C LEU A 58 13.75 -7.09 -4.80
N PHE A 59 13.28 -6.06 -5.50
CA PHE A 59 14.12 -5.31 -6.45
C PHE A 59 15.21 -4.52 -5.73
N GLU A 60 14.92 -3.86 -4.60
CA GLU A 60 15.98 -3.22 -3.80
C GLU A 60 17.02 -4.24 -3.30
N LEU A 61 16.58 -5.44 -2.92
CA LEU A 61 17.49 -6.53 -2.58
C LEU A 61 18.37 -6.93 -3.78
N ALA A 62 17.82 -6.90 -5.00
CA ALA A 62 18.55 -7.20 -6.22
C ALA A 62 19.60 -6.11 -6.54
N GLU A 63 19.21 -4.84 -6.45
CA GLU A 63 20.09 -3.68 -6.62
C GLU A 63 21.26 -3.70 -5.64
N ARG A 64 20.98 -4.09 -4.39
CA ARG A 64 22.01 -4.26 -3.34
C ARG A 64 22.80 -5.57 -3.46
N GLY A 65 22.50 -6.39 -4.47
CA GLY A 65 23.24 -7.62 -4.78
C GLY A 65 22.97 -8.78 -3.83
N TRP A 66 21.88 -8.76 -3.06
CA TRP A 66 21.45 -9.88 -2.21
C TRP A 66 20.78 -11.00 -3.00
N VAL A 67 20.12 -10.64 -4.10
CA VAL A 67 19.45 -11.55 -5.03
C VAL A 67 19.80 -11.18 -6.47
N ALA A 68 19.58 -12.09 -7.41
CA ALA A 68 19.55 -11.79 -8.83
C ALA A 68 18.12 -12.02 -9.34
N ILE A 69 17.61 -11.08 -10.14
CA ILE A 69 16.33 -11.24 -10.82
C ILE A 69 16.61 -11.26 -12.33
N GLU A 70 16.33 -12.39 -12.97
CA GLU A 70 16.47 -12.58 -14.41
C GLU A 70 15.11 -12.97 -14.98
N GLY A 71 14.51 -12.08 -15.77
CA GLY A 71 13.14 -12.26 -16.25
C GLY A 71 12.14 -12.28 -15.10
N ASP A 72 11.52 -13.45 -14.87
CA ASP A 72 10.55 -13.68 -13.78
C ASP A 72 11.11 -14.59 -12.67
N HIS A 73 12.41 -14.92 -12.72
CA HIS A 73 13.06 -15.81 -11.77
C HIS A 73 14.00 -15.06 -10.84
N LEU A 74 14.03 -15.48 -9.58
CA LEU A 74 14.90 -14.96 -8.54
C LEU A 74 15.84 -16.07 -8.05
N SER A 75 17.13 -15.74 -7.92
CA SER A 75 18.14 -16.57 -7.28
C SER A 75 18.86 -15.81 -6.15
N LEU A 76 19.38 -16.54 -5.15
CA LEU A 76 20.14 -15.95 -4.06
C LEU A 76 21.58 -15.66 -4.51
N ARG A 77 22.10 -14.50 -4.10
CA ARG A 77 23.53 -14.20 -4.21
C ARG A 77 24.23 -14.35 -2.86
N PRO A 78 25.56 -14.54 -2.85
CA PRO A 78 26.33 -14.51 -1.60
C PRO A 78 26.05 -13.20 -0.85
N PRO A 79 25.80 -13.26 0.47
CA PRO A 79 25.36 -12.08 1.22
C PRO A 79 26.45 -11.00 1.19
N PRO A 80 26.14 -9.79 0.70
CA PRO A 80 27.06 -8.66 0.78
C PRO A 80 27.23 -8.21 2.24
N ARG A 81 28.25 -7.37 2.50
CA ARG A 81 28.62 -6.95 3.86
C ARG A 81 27.66 -5.94 4.50
N GLU A 82 26.77 -5.34 3.72
CA GLU A 82 25.93 -4.23 4.17
C GLU A 82 24.74 -4.71 5.01
N PRO A 83 24.45 -4.11 6.18
CA PRO A 83 23.33 -4.53 7.00
C PRO A 83 21.98 -4.16 6.37
N LEU A 84 21.09 -5.14 6.22
CA LEU A 84 19.75 -4.94 5.69
C LEU A 84 18.80 -4.24 6.69
N PRO A 85 18.00 -3.26 6.23
CA PRO A 85 16.81 -2.77 6.95
C PRO A 85 15.89 -3.90 7.39
N ALA A 86 15.09 -3.66 8.43
CA ALA A 86 14.24 -4.70 9.02
C ALA A 86 13.23 -5.30 8.04
N TYR A 87 12.64 -4.50 7.14
CA TYR A 87 11.70 -5.00 6.13
C TYR A 87 12.39 -5.86 5.05
N GLU A 88 13.61 -5.49 4.64
CA GLU A 88 14.40 -6.27 3.69
C GLU A 88 14.90 -7.58 4.31
N ARG A 89 15.29 -7.58 5.60
CA ARG A 89 15.62 -8.82 6.32
C ARG A 89 14.43 -9.78 6.34
N TRP A 90 13.25 -9.24 6.67
CA TRP A 90 12.04 -10.03 6.65
C TRP A 90 11.76 -10.59 5.25
N ALA A 91 11.90 -9.76 4.20
CA ALA A 91 11.72 -10.21 2.83
C ALA A 91 12.72 -11.33 2.46
N MET A 92 14.00 -11.18 2.80
CA MET A 92 15.02 -12.22 2.59
C MET A 92 14.72 -13.52 3.34
N GLU A 93 14.17 -13.45 4.56
CA GLU A 93 13.72 -14.65 5.29
C GLU A 93 12.58 -15.36 4.55
N GLN A 94 11.61 -14.62 4.02
CA GLN A 94 10.53 -15.18 3.21
C GLN A 94 11.02 -15.79 1.90
N VAL A 95 11.98 -15.13 1.24
CA VAL A 95 12.62 -15.63 0.01
C VAL A 95 13.34 -16.94 0.29
N ARG A 96 14.20 -16.99 1.32
CA ARG A 96 14.94 -18.21 1.69
C ARG A 96 14.01 -19.35 2.05
N ALA A 97 12.95 -19.07 2.82
CA ALA A 97 11.99 -20.08 3.24
C ALA A 97 11.24 -20.71 2.04
N ARG A 98 10.94 -19.92 1.00
CA ARG A 98 10.20 -20.38 -0.19
C ARG A 98 11.11 -20.96 -1.27
N LEU A 99 12.32 -20.45 -1.42
CA LEU A 99 13.32 -21.00 -2.33
C LEU A 99 13.76 -22.41 -1.88
N GLY A 100 13.92 -22.63 -0.58
CA GLY A 100 14.43 -23.89 -0.05
C GLY A 100 15.81 -24.22 -0.63
N ASP A 101 15.94 -25.41 -1.22
CA ASP A 101 17.17 -25.87 -1.88
C ASP A 101 17.21 -25.59 -3.39
N ALA A 102 16.18 -24.93 -3.95
CA ALA A 102 16.13 -24.63 -5.37
C ALA A 102 17.18 -23.56 -5.76
N PRO A 103 17.82 -23.68 -6.95
CA PRO A 103 18.78 -22.68 -7.41
C PRO A 103 18.11 -21.34 -7.77
N GLU A 104 16.87 -21.41 -8.25
CA GLU A 104 16.04 -20.27 -8.63
C GLU A 104 14.56 -20.61 -8.40
N VAL A 105 13.73 -19.58 -8.28
CA VAL A 105 12.28 -19.71 -8.13
C VAL A 105 11.59 -18.55 -8.83
N ALA A 106 10.38 -18.78 -9.36
CA ALA A 106 9.61 -17.69 -9.93
C ALA A 106 9.29 -16.65 -8.83
N VAL A 107 9.44 -15.36 -9.15
CA VAL A 107 9.16 -14.25 -8.21
C VAL A 107 7.73 -14.35 -7.67
N ILE A 108 6.80 -14.87 -8.47
CA ILE A 108 5.41 -15.06 -8.08
C ILE A 108 5.23 -16.08 -6.95
N ASP A 109 6.06 -17.12 -6.91
CA ASP A 109 5.98 -18.19 -5.91
C ASP A 109 6.59 -17.74 -4.58
N LEU A 110 7.37 -16.65 -4.61
CA LEU A 110 7.92 -15.99 -3.43
C LEU A 110 6.89 -15.13 -2.68
N MET A 111 5.73 -14.85 -3.30
CA MET A 111 4.73 -13.95 -2.73
C MET A 111 4.09 -14.52 -1.46
N PRO A 112 4.22 -13.83 -0.31
CA PRO A 112 3.49 -14.21 0.89
C PRO A 112 1.99 -13.92 0.78
N PRO A 113 1.13 -14.62 1.55
CA PRO A 113 -0.29 -14.28 1.63
C PRO A 113 -0.50 -12.82 2.02
N ALA A 114 -1.51 -12.16 1.43
CA ALA A 114 -1.81 -10.75 1.68
C ALA A 114 -1.94 -10.42 3.18
N SER A 115 -2.62 -11.29 3.93
CA SER A 115 -2.79 -11.14 5.38
C SER A 115 -1.47 -11.16 6.17
N GLU A 116 -0.46 -11.87 5.67
CA GLU A 116 0.87 -11.92 6.27
C GLU A 116 1.63 -10.63 5.97
N LEU A 117 1.54 -10.12 4.73
CA LEU A 117 2.14 -8.85 4.34
C LEU A 117 1.60 -7.69 5.17
N ASP A 118 0.28 -7.60 5.34
CA ASP A 118 -0.36 -6.55 6.13
C ASP A 118 0.01 -6.62 7.62
N ARG A 119 0.17 -7.84 8.15
CA ARG A 119 0.44 -8.07 9.56
C ARG A 119 1.92 -7.90 9.92
N ALA A 120 2.84 -8.35 9.05
CA ALA A 120 4.26 -8.47 9.38
C ALA A 120 5.15 -7.53 8.57
N PHE A 121 4.90 -7.38 7.26
CA PHE A 121 5.78 -6.64 6.35
C PHE A 121 5.49 -5.14 6.29
N VAL A 122 4.24 -4.76 5.99
CA VAL A 122 3.80 -3.36 5.89
C VAL A 122 4.14 -2.54 7.14
N PRO A 123 4.00 -3.07 8.38
CA PRO A 123 4.42 -2.35 9.58
C PRO A 123 5.92 -2.04 9.64
N LEU A 124 6.78 -2.89 9.06
CA LEU A 124 8.23 -2.68 9.01
C LEU A 124 8.60 -1.58 8.01
N VAL A 125 8.01 -1.61 6.81
CA VAL A 125 8.19 -0.55 5.80
C VAL A 125 7.68 0.79 6.33
N ARG A 126 6.52 0.78 7.01
CA ARG A 126 5.97 1.98 7.66
C ARG A 126 6.88 2.53 8.74
N ARG A 127 7.48 1.67 9.55
CA ARG A 127 8.44 2.10 10.58
C ARG A 127 9.65 2.76 9.92
N HIS A 128 10.19 2.16 8.85
CA HIS A 128 11.29 2.74 8.12
C HIS A 128 10.93 4.10 7.51
N ALA A 129 9.73 4.25 6.94
CA ALA A 129 9.23 5.55 6.46
C ALA A 129 9.17 6.63 7.55
N ILE A 130 8.89 6.23 8.80
CA ILE A 130 8.90 7.13 9.96
C ILE A 130 10.34 7.48 10.35
N ASP A 131 11.24 6.48 10.38
CA ASP A 131 12.66 6.66 10.70
C ASP A 131 13.34 7.59 9.67
N LEU A 132 12.91 7.55 8.39
CA LEU A 132 13.33 8.46 7.33
C LEU A 132 12.65 9.85 7.38
N GLY A 133 11.72 10.09 8.31
CA GLY A 133 10.99 11.37 8.41
C GLY A 133 9.98 11.62 7.28
N LEU A 134 9.64 10.61 6.48
CA LEU A 134 8.65 10.69 5.40
C LEU A 134 7.21 10.53 5.92
N ALA A 135 7.05 9.77 6.99
CA ALA A 135 5.80 9.63 7.71
C ALA A 135 5.98 9.99 9.19
N ARG A 136 4.89 10.34 9.85
CA ARG A 136 4.84 10.44 11.31
C ARG A 136 3.67 9.64 11.84
N ARG A 137 3.81 9.07 13.02
CA ARG A 137 2.65 8.51 13.72
C ARG A 137 1.69 9.63 14.05
N ARG A 138 0.39 9.40 13.89
CA ARG A 138 -0.63 10.35 14.30
C ARG A 138 -0.60 10.59 15.82
N TRP A 139 -0.22 9.55 16.56
CA TRP A 139 0.01 9.60 18.00
C TRP A 139 1.40 9.05 18.35
N PRO A 140 2.17 9.70 19.23
CA PRO A 140 3.49 9.21 19.65
C PRO A 140 3.41 7.82 20.31
N SER A 141 2.32 7.56 21.04
CA SER A 141 2.03 6.29 21.69
C SER A 141 0.55 5.92 21.55
N LEU A 142 0.24 4.62 21.62
CA LEU A 142 -1.15 4.13 21.70
C LEU A 142 -1.84 4.53 23.01
N LEU A 143 -1.07 4.97 24.01
CA LEU A 143 -1.59 5.38 25.30
C LEU A 143 -2.54 6.59 25.18
N VAL A 144 -2.23 7.55 24.31
CA VAL A 144 -3.08 8.74 24.12
C VAL A 144 -4.47 8.39 23.52
N PRO A 145 -4.58 7.69 22.37
CA PRO A 145 -5.89 7.31 21.84
C PRO A 145 -6.63 6.33 22.76
N VAL A 146 -5.93 5.45 23.50
CA VAL A 146 -6.57 4.56 24.49
C VAL A 146 -7.13 5.35 25.67
N LEU A 147 -6.39 6.32 26.22
CA LEU A 147 -6.89 7.17 27.29
C LEU A 147 -8.05 8.06 26.84
N LEU A 148 -8.03 8.57 25.60
CA LEU A 148 -9.16 9.32 25.04
C LEU A 148 -10.39 8.44 24.86
N ALA A 149 -10.21 7.20 24.40
CA ALA A 149 -11.29 6.22 24.28
C ALA A 149 -11.84 5.80 25.65
N ALA A 150 -10.98 5.58 26.65
CA ALA A 150 -11.42 5.32 28.02
C ALA A 150 -12.12 6.54 28.64
N GLY A 151 -11.61 7.75 28.39
CA GLY A 151 -12.19 9.01 28.84
C GLY A 151 -13.55 9.31 28.22
N LEU A 152 -13.87 8.71 27.06
CA LEU A 152 -15.18 8.80 26.40
C LEU A 152 -16.26 8.03 27.17
N ALA A 153 -15.88 7.09 28.04
CA ALA A 153 -16.83 6.35 28.89
C ALA A 153 -17.53 7.27 29.91
N VAL A 154 -16.87 8.35 30.36
CA VAL A 154 -17.44 9.30 31.34
C VAL A 154 -18.61 10.09 30.77
N PRO A 155 -18.49 10.84 29.65
CA PRO A 155 -19.64 11.53 29.06
C PRO A 155 -20.72 10.56 28.60
N TRP A 156 -20.36 9.38 28.08
CA TRP A 156 -21.32 8.33 27.74
C TRP A 156 -22.14 7.89 28.96
N TRP A 157 -21.48 7.50 30.05
CA TRP A 157 -22.13 7.04 31.28
C TRP A 157 -23.02 8.12 31.88
N VAL A 158 -22.53 9.38 31.95
CA VAL A 158 -23.31 10.51 32.46
C VAL A 158 -24.56 10.75 31.60
N THR A 159 -24.46 10.67 30.27
CA THR A 159 -25.63 10.80 29.40
C THR A 159 -26.61 9.64 29.57
N VAL A 160 -26.14 8.39 29.65
CA VAL A 160 -27.01 7.21 29.80
C VAL A 160 -27.69 7.16 31.17
N ALA A 161 -26.96 7.42 32.27
CA ALA A 161 -27.53 7.52 33.60
C ALA A 161 -28.51 8.71 33.71
N ALA A 162 -28.15 9.82 33.05
CA ALA A 162 -28.95 11.01 32.78
C ALA A 162 -30.34 10.74 32.19
N SER A 163 -30.35 9.95 31.12
CA SER A 163 -31.45 9.91 30.15
C SER A 163 -32.13 8.53 30.01
N GLY A 164 -31.56 7.48 30.59
CA GLY A 164 -32.02 6.10 30.40
C GLY A 164 -31.96 5.65 28.94
N VAL A 165 -32.85 4.72 28.54
CA VAL A 165 -32.99 4.24 27.14
C VAL A 165 -33.86 5.21 26.33
N SER A 166 -33.61 6.51 26.45
CA SER A 166 -34.25 7.52 25.61
C SER A 166 -33.32 7.94 24.46
N TRP A 167 -33.87 8.67 23.47
CA TRP A 167 -33.13 9.08 22.27
C TRP A 167 -31.74 9.70 22.54
N PRO A 168 -31.49 10.51 23.59
CA PRO A 168 -30.16 11.04 23.90
C PRO A 168 -29.17 9.96 24.33
N GLY A 169 -29.61 8.94 25.08
CA GLY A 169 -28.78 7.81 25.48
C GLY A 169 -28.38 6.93 24.30
N ILE A 170 -29.29 6.74 23.34
CA ILE A 170 -29.02 6.01 22.09
C ILE A 170 -27.97 6.76 21.25
N ILE A 171 -28.14 8.07 21.06
CA ILE A 171 -27.16 8.90 20.32
C ILE A 171 -25.81 8.90 21.02
N ALA A 172 -25.77 9.10 22.34
CA ALA A 172 -24.51 9.09 23.08
C ALA A 172 -23.76 7.76 22.94
N THR A 173 -24.47 6.64 22.90
CA THR A 173 -23.89 5.31 22.67
C THR A 173 -23.34 5.19 21.25
N ALA A 174 -24.11 5.60 20.24
CA ALA A 174 -23.66 5.57 18.85
C ALA A 174 -22.43 6.46 18.61
N VAL A 175 -22.45 7.69 19.12
CA VAL A 175 -21.31 8.63 19.03
C VAL A 175 -20.09 8.06 19.75
N SER A 176 -20.26 7.46 20.92
CA SER A 176 -19.14 6.91 21.69
C SER A 176 -18.51 5.70 21.01
N PHE A 177 -19.33 4.86 20.39
CA PHE A 177 -18.84 3.73 19.61
C PHE A 177 -18.05 4.19 18.37
N VAL A 178 -18.61 5.11 17.58
CA VAL A 178 -17.95 5.64 16.38
C VAL A 178 -16.67 6.39 16.73
N ALA A 179 -16.70 7.25 17.75
CA ALA A 179 -15.53 8.02 18.18
C ALA A 179 -14.47 7.14 18.85
N GLY A 180 -14.87 6.15 19.65
CA GLY A 180 -13.95 5.18 20.27
C GLY A 180 -13.23 4.32 19.23
N VAL A 181 -13.98 3.73 18.30
CA VAL A 181 -13.40 2.96 17.19
C VAL A 181 -12.53 3.85 16.30
N GLY A 182 -13.00 5.06 15.97
CA GLY A 182 -12.25 6.03 15.18
C GLY A 182 -10.94 6.47 15.85
N LEU A 183 -10.92 6.62 17.18
CA LEU A 183 -9.70 6.92 17.93
C LEU A 183 -8.70 5.77 17.94
N LEU A 184 -9.18 4.53 18.07
CA LEU A 184 -8.32 3.35 18.05
C LEU A 184 -7.77 3.06 16.65
N MET A 185 -8.60 3.17 15.62
CA MET A 185 -8.19 3.00 14.22
C MET A 185 -7.31 4.17 13.76
N GLY A 186 -7.69 5.41 14.07
CA GLY A 186 -6.87 6.60 13.84
C GLY A 186 -5.58 6.61 14.67
N GLY A 187 -5.58 5.91 15.81
CA GLY A 187 -4.44 5.60 16.67
C GLY A 187 -3.32 4.86 15.95
N ARG A 188 -3.69 3.99 15.00
CA ARG A 188 -2.77 3.19 14.18
C ARG A 188 -2.41 3.88 12.86
N GLY A 189 -3.05 5.01 12.55
CA GLY A 189 -2.80 5.80 11.35
C GLY A 189 -1.47 6.56 11.41
N PHE A 190 -0.79 6.65 10.28
CA PHE A 190 0.33 7.56 10.08
C PHE A 190 -0.11 8.72 9.17
N VAL A 191 0.60 9.83 9.26
CA VAL A 191 0.37 11.03 8.46
C VAL A 191 1.64 11.32 7.68
N LEU A 192 1.51 11.59 6.39
CA LEU A 192 2.64 11.98 5.55
C LEU A 192 3.20 13.33 6.01
N THR A 193 4.52 13.47 6.03
CA THR A 193 5.18 14.77 6.19
C THR A 193 5.10 15.56 4.88
N ALA A 194 5.60 16.80 4.84
CA ALA A 194 5.71 17.55 3.58
C ALA A 194 6.56 16.77 2.56
N ARG A 195 7.73 16.30 3.00
CA ARG A 195 8.61 15.46 2.19
C ARG A 195 7.97 14.13 1.78
N GLY A 196 7.26 13.46 2.70
CA GLY A 196 6.54 12.24 2.36
C GLY A 196 5.46 12.43 1.30
N ARG A 197 4.79 13.60 1.30
CA ARG A 197 3.84 13.96 0.23
C ARG A 197 4.53 14.21 -1.10
N GLU A 198 5.67 14.88 -1.11
CA GLU A 198 6.48 15.06 -2.32
C GLU A 198 6.89 13.70 -2.90
N VAL A 199 7.39 12.78 -2.06
CA VAL A 199 7.78 11.42 -2.48
C VAL A 199 6.57 10.64 -3.01
N ALA A 200 5.41 10.74 -2.34
CA ALA A 200 4.18 10.11 -2.81
C ALA A 200 3.68 10.70 -4.14
N GLN A 201 4.05 11.94 -4.48
CA GLN A 201 3.63 12.63 -5.71
C GLN A 201 4.66 12.53 -6.84
N ALA A 202 5.90 12.12 -6.56
CA ALA A 202 7.03 12.20 -7.49
C ALA A 202 7.00 11.20 -8.67
N GLY A 203 5.85 10.58 -8.98
CA GLY A 203 5.75 9.52 -9.99
C GLY A 203 6.50 8.25 -9.57
N PRO A 204 6.57 7.18 -10.40
CA PRO A 204 7.24 5.93 -10.06
C PRO A 204 8.73 6.12 -9.73
N ALA A 205 9.26 5.28 -8.85
CA ALA A 205 10.64 5.35 -8.38
C ALA A 205 11.58 4.69 -9.41
N GLY A 206 11.74 5.30 -10.58
CA GLY A 206 12.75 4.89 -11.56
C GLY A 206 12.20 4.19 -12.81
N SER A 207 13.14 3.78 -13.67
CA SER A 207 12.93 3.27 -15.04
C SER A 207 13.15 1.76 -15.18
N GLU A 208 13.23 1.02 -14.07
CA GLU A 208 13.55 -0.41 -14.05
C GLU A 208 12.28 -1.27 -14.05
N PRO A 209 12.30 -2.52 -14.57
CA PRO A 209 11.11 -3.27 -14.94
C PRO A 209 10.29 -3.64 -13.71
N GLU A 210 9.09 -3.07 -13.65
CA GLU A 210 8.44 -2.86 -12.37
C GLU A 210 7.10 -3.62 -12.35
N TRP A 211 6.93 -4.50 -11.36
CA TRP A 211 5.67 -5.05 -10.86
C TRP A 211 5.03 -6.23 -11.62
N ILE A 212 4.88 -7.33 -10.89
CA ILE A 212 4.05 -8.48 -11.26
C ILE A 212 2.84 -8.56 -10.30
N PHE A 213 1.63 -8.78 -10.80
CA PHE A 213 0.43 -9.06 -10.02
C PHE A 213 -0.07 -10.48 -10.30
N THR A 214 -0.36 -11.19 -9.22
CA THR A 214 -0.67 -12.63 -9.21
C THR A 214 -2.11 -12.93 -8.78
N GLY A 215 -2.92 -11.91 -8.46
CA GLY A 215 -4.26 -12.09 -7.90
C GLY A 215 -5.37 -12.43 -8.91
N SER A 216 -5.07 -12.52 -10.22
CA SER A 216 -6.06 -12.82 -11.27
C SER A 216 -6.25 -14.32 -11.55
N GLY A 217 -5.60 -15.20 -10.78
CA GLY A 217 -5.50 -16.64 -11.09
C GLY A 217 -4.38 -16.97 -12.10
N TRP A 218 -3.58 -15.99 -12.49
CA TRP A 218 -2.39 -16.18 -13.30
C TRP A 218 -1.23 -16.70 -12.44
N SER A 219 -0.70 -17.86 -12.79
CA SER A 219 0.19 -18.67 -11.95
C SER A 219 1.57 -18.93 -12.58
N SER A 220 2.10 -17.96 -13.36
CA SER A 220 3.33 -18.00 -14.19
C SER A 220 3.13 -18.53 -15.62
N GLY A 221 2.40 -17.77 -16.42
CA GLY A 221 2.35 -18.00 -17.87
C GLY A 221 3.41 -17.20 -18.61
N GLU A 222 3.92 -17.75 -19.72
CA GLU A 222 4.66 -16.98 -20.74
C GLU A 222 3.87 -15.71 -21.12
N ILE A 223 4.50 -14.54 -21.02
CA ILE A 223 3.93 -13.28 -21.50
C ILE A 223 4.21 -13.19 -23.00
N VAL A 224 3.14 -13.17 -23.79
CA VAL A 224 3.25 -13.15 -25.26
C VAL A 224 2.89 -11.77 -25.80
N PRO A 225 3.68 -11.18 -26.73
CA PRO A 225 3.32 -9.93 -27.37
C PRO A 225 1.96 -10.01 -28.07
N ALA A 226 1.17 -8.94 -27.93
CA ALA A 226 -0.09 -8.79 -28.64
C ALA A 226 0.14 -8.92 -30.14
N ARG A 227 -0.63 -9.83 -30.77
CA ARG A 227 -0.56 -9.97 -32.22
C ARG A 227 -1.28 -8.80 -32.89
N PRO A 228 -0.81 -8.36 -34.07
CA PRO A 228 -1.53 -7.40 -34.89
C PRO A 228 -2.99 -7.82 -35.09
N LEU A 229 -3.93 -6.99 -34.63
CA LEU A 229 -5.34 -7.27 -34.78
C LEU A 229 -5.84 -6.72 -36.13
N PRO A 230 -6.72 -7.45 -36.84
CA PRO A 230 -7.22 -7.05 -38.15
C PRO A 230 -8.18 -5.85 -38.07
N ARG A 231 -8.79 -5.62 -36.90
CA ARG A 231 -9.69 -4.51 -36.62
C ARG A 231 -9.44 -3.99 -35.22
N ARG A 232 -9.90 -2.76 -34.97
CA ARG A 232 -9.90 -2.17 -33.63
C ARG A 232 -10.72 -3.07 -32.71
N GLN A 233 -10.16 -3.47 -31.57
CA GLN A 233 -10.78 -4.43 -30.66
C GLN A 233 -10.72 -3.94 -29.23
N GLU A 234 -11.78 -4.22 -28.49
CA GLU A 234 -11.84 -4.02 -27.05
C GLU A 234 -11.33 -5.29 -26.36
N ILE A 235 -10.42 -5.12 -25.40
CA ILE A 235 -9.85 -6.20 -24.61
C ILE A 235 -10.06 -5.87 -23.15
N THR A 236 -10.58 -6.84 -22.40
CA THR A 236 -10.78 -6.74 -20.95
C THR A 236 -9.90 -7.76 -20.25
N GLY A 237 -9.25 -7.35 -19.17
CA GLY A 237 -8.44 -8.24 -18.36
C GLY A 237 -7.86 -7.54 -17.14
N HIS A 238 -7.23 -8.34 -16.29
CA HIS A 238 -6.45 -7.88 -15.16
C HIS A 238 -5.02 -7.59 -15.60
N VAL A 239 -4.48 -6.48 -15.15
CA VAL A 239 -3.08 -6.14 -15.40
C VAL A 239 -2.23 -7.06 -14.55
N VAL A 240 -1.44 -7.94 -15.14
CA VAL A 240 -0.58 -8.87 -14.38
C VAL A 240 0.88 -8.45 -14.36
N LYS A 241 1.29 -7.56 -15.27
CA LYS A 241 2.65 -7.00 -15.26
C LYS A 241 2.62 -5.65 -15.95
N ARG A 242 3.54 -4.75 -15.60
CA ARG A 242 3.89 -3.60 -16.45
C ARG A 242 5.41 -3.50 -16.54
N TRP A 243 5.94 -2.86 -17.56
CA TRP A 243 7.37 -2.56 -17.63
C TRP A 243 7.62 -1.42 -18.62
N ALA A 244 8.77 -0.78 -18.47
CA ALA A 244 9.30 0.13 -19.46
C ALA A 244 10.54 -0.51 -20.12
N ASP A 245 10.68 -0.34 -21.42
CA ASP A 245 11.87 -0.73 -22.18
C ASP A 245 12.20 0.39 -23.17
N THR A 246 13.41 0.95 -23.07
CA THR A 246 13.97 1.90 -24.05
C THR A 246 13.02 3.06 -24.44
N GLY A 247 12.28 3.59 -23.46
CA GLY A 247 11.34 4.70 -23.64
C GLY A 247 9.94 4.29 -24.14
N ARG A 248 9.66 2.98 -24.19
CA ARG A 248 8.35 2.41 -24.46
C ARG A 248 7.78 1.79 -23.19
N TYR A 249 6.47 1.80 -23.08
CA TYR A 249 5.77 1.31 -21.90
C TYR A 249 4.85 0.15 -22.28
N TYR A 250 4.75 -0.83 -21.41
CA TYR A 250 4.02 -2.05 -21.65
C TYR A 250 3.18 -2.46 -20.46
N ILE A 251 2.04 -3.10 -20.72
CA ILE A 251 1.25 -3.84 -19.74
C ILE A 251 0.98 -5.25 -20.26
N ALA A 252 1.02 -6.23 -19.37
CA ALA A 252 0.51 -7.57 -19.63
C ALA A 252 -0.90 -7.70 -19.04
N LEU A 253 -1.86 -8.11 -19.86
CA LEU A 253 -3.23 -8.39 -19.44
C LEU A 253 -3.50 -9.89 -19.40
N HIS A 254 -4.18 -10.32 -18.34
CA HIS A 254 -4.69 -11.67 -18.18
C HIS A 254 -6.21 -11.65 -18.14
N ASP A 255 -6.84 -12.51 -18.93
CA ASP A 255 -8.30 -12.56 -19.08
C ASP A 255 -9.02 -13.35 -17.95
N GLY A 256 -8.27 -13.84 -16.96
CA GLY A 256 -8.80 -14.65 -15.84
C GLY A 256 -8.98 -16.14 -16.16
N SER A 257 -8.73 -16.58 -17.40
CA SER A 257 -8.99 -17.98 -17.82
C SER A 257 -7.87 -18.62 -18.65
N SER A 258 -7.10 -17.80 -19.37
CA SER A 258 -6.01 -18.23 -20.24
C SER A 258 -4.78 -18.65 -19.45
N ALA A 259 -4.01 -19.59 -19.99
CA ALA A 259 -2.73 -19.99 -19.39
C ALA A 259 -1.64 -18.90 -19.54
N LYS A 260 -1.82 -17.94 -20.46
CA LYS A 260 -0.83 -16.91 -20.81
C LYS A 260 -1.41 -15.52 -20.62
N ALA A 261 -0.53 -14.55 -20.38
CA ALA A 261 -0.88 -13.14 -20.40
C ALA A 261 -0.41 -12.50 -21.72
N THR A 262 -1.14 -11.48 -22.19
CA THR A 262 -0.82 -10.80 -23.44
C THR A 262 -0.24 -9.43 -23.16
N ALA A 263 0.93 -9.15 -23.72
CA ALA A 263 1.65 -7.89 -23.60
C ALA A 263 1.18 -6.87 -24.64
N PHE A 264 0.82 -5.67 -24.20
CA PHE A 264 0.45 -4.56 -25.05
C PHE A 264 1.36 -3.35 -24.78
N GLU A 265 1.78 -2.68 -25.85
CA GLU A 265 2.45 -1.38 -25.75
C GLU A 265 1.42 -0.28 -25.43
N ILE A 266 1.77 0.64 -24.54
CA ILE A 266 0.91 1.70 -24.03
C ILE A 266 1.61 3.05 -23.99
N GLU A 267 0.84 4.12 -23.89
CA GLU A 267 1.36 5.47 -23.70
C GLU A 267 1.78 5.72 -22.23
N GLU A 268 2.72 6.63 -22.00
CA GLU A 268 3.26 6.95 -20.67
C GLU A 268 2.18 7.35 -19.66
N GLY A 269 1.20 8.17 -20.06
CA GLY A 269 0.11 8.57 -19.17
C GLY A 269 -0.69 7.35 -18.68
N LEU A 270 -0.98 6.42 -19.58
CA LEU A 270 -1.68 5.18 -19.25
C LEU A 270 -0.84 4.27 -18.36
N TYR A 271 0.49 4.31 -18.51
CA TYR A 271 1.42 3.55 -17.67
C TYR A 271 1.44 4.05 -16.23
N GLN A 272 1.24 5.35 -16.03
CA GLN A 272 1.16 5.97 -14.70
C GLN A 272 -0.18 5.71 -14.01
N ASP A 273 -1.28 5.68 -14.77
CA ASP A 273 -2.62 5.39 -14.25
C ASP A 273 -2.83 3.89 -13.96
N VAL A 274 -2.10 3.08 -14.75
CA VAL A 274 -1.97 1.63 -14.84
C VAL A 274 -1.33 0.87 -13.67
N LEU A 275 -2.03 0.25 -12.70
CA LEU A 275 -1.37 -0.64 -11.72
C LEU A 275 -1.66 -2.13 -11.93
N PRO A 276 -0.69 -3.02 -11.66
CA PRO A 276 -0.95 -4.45 -11.66
C PRO A 276 -2.06 -4.85 -10.67
N GLY A 277 -3.02 -5.59 -11.19
CA GLY A 277 -4.23 -6.05 -10.54
C GLY A 277 -5.40 -5.09 -10.61
N ASP A 278 -5.25 -3.99 -11.33
CA ASP A 278 -6.39 -3.25 -11.85
C ASP A 278 -7.11 -4.09 -12.91
N SER A 279 -8.44 -4.06 -12.89
CA SER A 279 -9.27 -4.57 -13.97
C SER A 279 -9.44 -3.46 -14.99
N VAL A 280 -8.96 -3.69 -16.22
CA VAL A 280 -8.98 -2.68 -17.28
C VAL A 280 -9.74 -3.19 -18.48
N ARG A 281 -10.41 -2.26 -19.16
CA ARG A 281 -10.90 -2.45 -20.52
C ARG A 281 -10.16 -1.48 -21.41
N VAL A 282 -9.42 -2.00 -22.38
CA VAL A 282 -8.56 -1.23 -23.28
C VAL A 282 -9.00 -1.38 -24.72
N LEU A 283 -8.74 -0.35 -25.52
CA LEU A 283 -9.03 -0.32 -26.95
C LEU A 283 -7.73 -0.36 -27.74
N VAL A 284 -7.53 -1.44 -28.50
CA VAL A 284 -6.27 -1.74 -29.18
C VAL A 284 -6.29 -1.29 -30.65
N ARG A 285 -5.19 -0.71 -31.13
CA ARG A 285 -5.02 -0.26 -32.52
C ARG A 285 -4.89 -1.46 -33.45
N PRO A 286 -5.61 -1.47 -34.59
CA PRO A 286 -5.35 -2.47 -35.62
C PRO A 286 -3.91 -2.33 -36.16
N GLY A 287 -3.29 -3.46 -36.49
CA GLY A 287 -1.96 -3.51 -37.11
C GLY A 287 -0.76 -3.43 -36.17
N SER A 288 -0.83 -2.69 -35.05
CA SER A 288 0.32 -2.55 -34.12
C SER A 288 0.15 -3.27 -32.77
N GLY A 289 -1.07 -3.61 -32.36
CA GLY A 289 -1.31 -4.19 -31.04
C GLY A 289 -1.13 -3.20 -29.88
N THR A 290 -0.94 -1.91 -30.17
CA THR A 290 -0.77 -0.84 -29.17
C THR A 290 -2.12 -0.47 -28.55
N VAL A 291 -2.20 -0.31 -27.23
CA VAL A 291 -3.38 0.26 -26.56
C VAL A 291 -3.44 1.75 -26.89
N VAL A 292 -4.60 2.18 -27.40
CA VAL A 292 -4.83 3.57 -27.80
C VAL A 292 -5.69 4.31 -26.78
N ARG A 293 -6.45 3.58 -25.94
CA ARG A 293 -7.35 4.20 -24.97
C ARG A 293 -7.77 3.22 -23.88
N MET A 294 -7.86 3.70 -22.64
CA MET A 294 -8.59 3.04 -21.56
C MET A 294 -10.09 3.36 -21.65
N LEU A 295 -10.93 2.34 -21.68
CA LEU A 295 -12.39 2.44 -21.75
C LEU A 295 -13.06 2.21 -20.40
N ALA A 296 -12.44 1.43 -19.51
CA ALA A 296 -12.87 1.27 -18.13
C ALA A 296 -11.66 0.89 -17.27
N HIS A 297 -11.71 1.33 -16.01
CA HIS A 297 -10.70 1.09 -15.00
C HIS A 297 -11.43 0.86 -13.68
N ASP A 298 -11.27 -0.34 -13.13
CA ASP A 298 -11.77 -0.67 -11.80
C ASP A 298 -10.60 -1.14 -10.93
N ARG A 299 -10.41 -0.41 -9.83
CA ARG A 299 -9.37 -0.69 -8.83
C ARG A 299 -10.03 -1.43 -7.68
N HIS A 300 -9.88 -2.75 -7.66
CA HIS A 300 -10.28 -3.54 -6.51
C HIS A 300 -9.32 -3.29 -5.33
N TRP A 301 -9.83 -3.19 -4.10
CA TRP A 301 -9.06 -2.89 -2.89
C TRP A 301 -8.82 -4.16 -2.08
#